data_AF-I0FC66-F1
#
_entry.id   AF-I0FC66-F1
#
_cell.length_a   1.000
_cell.length_b   1.000
_cell.length_c   1.000
_cell.angle_alpha   90.00
_cell.angle_beta   90.00
_cell.angle_gamma   90.00
#
_symmetry.space_group_name_H-M   'P 1'
#
loop_
_entity.id
_entity.type
_entity.pdbx_description
1 polymer ?
#
loop_
_entity_poly.entity_id
_entity_poly.type
_entity_poly.pdbx_seq_one_letter_code
_entity_poly.pdbx_strand_id
1 'polypeptide(L)'
;MNDLILKKKKFEKILTIRTYNRKFSENDLMNVNNKIVEIEEFLEGIIKGLCKLNSADLFLKGNYLDYISLKQKEEIKKLEELKREYNKYYDIYLKKYAEEKKVDILIKTLNNTIIKGKIRSEILSLDEYVNYKICKKLGKNNE
;
A
#
# COMPACT_ATOMS: atom_id res chain seq x y z
N MET A 1 -31.40 -7.95 4.97
CA MET A 1 -30.43 -6.96 5.50
C MET A 1 -29.31 -7.61 6.34
N ASN A 2 -29.59 -8.67 7.10
CA ASN A 2 -28.60 -9.36 7.96
C ASN A 2 -27.45 -10.04 7.18
N ASP A 3 -27.73 -10.64 6.02
CA ASP A 3 -26.71 -11.31 5.18
C ASP A 3 -25.64 -10.36 4.61
N LEU A 4 -26.04 -9.14 4.21
CA LEU A 4 -25.10 -8.14 3.70
C LEU A 4 -24.15 -7.62 4.79
N ILE A 5 -24.66 -7.46 6.02
CA ILE A 5 -23.86 -7.07 7.19
C ILE A 5 -22.84 -8.17 7.53
N LEU A 6 -23.27 -9.44 7.46
CA LEU A 6 -22.37 -10.58 7.67
C LEU A 6 -21.27 -10.64 6.60
N LYS A 7 -21.63 -10.46 5.32
CA LYS A 7 -20.67 -10.38 4.20
C LYS A 7 -19.67 -9.24 4.40
N LYS A 8 -20.12 -8.08 4.85
CA LYS A 8 -19.25 -6.93 5.17
C LYS A 8 -18.20 -7.29 6.22
N LYS A 9 -18.62 -7.88 7.35
CA LYS A 9 -17.69 -8.32 8.41
C LYS A 9 -16.67 -9.33 7.90
N LYS A 10 -17.06 -10.23 6.98
CA LYS A 10 -16.12 -11.18 6.35
C LYS A 10 -15.09 -10.46 5.49
N PHE A 11 -15.50 -9.50 4.66
CA PHE A 11 -14.56 -8.73 3.84
C PHE A 11 -13.63 -7.86 4.68
N GLU A 12 -14.11 -7.25 5.77
CA GLU A 12 -13.26 -6.48 6.69
C GLU A 12 -12.15 -7.36 7.29
N LYS A 13 -12.46 -8.59 7.71
CA LYS A 13 -11.44 -9.55 8.18
C LYS A 13 -10.41 -9.88 7.08
N ILE A 14 -10.87 -10.11 5.86
CA ILE A 14 -9.99 -10.37 4.71
C ILE A 14 -9.09 -9.15 4.43
N LEU A 15 -9.65 -7.94 4.51
CA LEU A 15 -8.90 -6.71 4.31
C LEU A 15 -7.76 -6.60 5.33
N THR A 16 -8.02 -6.83 6.61
CA THR A 16 -6.99 -6.80 7.66
C THR A 16 -5.83 -7.75 7.36
N ILE A 17 -6.12 -8.98 6.94
CA ILE A 17 -5.09 -9.96 6.58
C ILE A 17 -4.28 -9.48 5.38
N ARG A 18 -4.95 -8.93 4.34
CA ARG A 18 -4.26 -8.44 3.14
C ARG A 18 -3.39 -7.22 3.43
N THR A 19 -3.86 -6.28 4.23
CA THR A 19 -3.09 -5.12 4.67
C THR A 19 -1.84 -5.55 5.44
N TYR A 20 -1.95 -6.55 6.32
CA TYR A 20 -0.78 -7.12 7.00
C TYR A 20 0.22 -7.74 6.01
N ASN A 21 -0.27 -8.58 5.10
CA ASN A 21 0.58 -9.22 4.08
C ASN A 21 1.28 -8.21 3.15
N ARG A 22 0.59 -7.11 2.80
CA ARG A 22 1.17 -6.01 2.02
C ARG A 22 2.28 -5.30 2.80
N LYS A 23 2.02 -4.93 4.06
CA LYS A 23 3.02 -4.29 4.94
C LYS A 23 4.27 -5.15 5.11
N PHE A 24 4.10 -6.47 5.21
CA PHE A 24 5.25 -7.37 5.27
C PHE A 24 6.13 -7.26 4.01
N SER A 25 5.53 -7.27 2.82
CA SER A 25 6.29 -7.09 1.57
C SER A 25 6.85 -5.68 1.37
N GLU A 26 6.20 -4.66 1.93
CA GLU A 26 6.73 -3.30 1.98
C GLU A 26 8.02 -3.25 2.81
N ASN A 27 8.08 -3.97 3.93
CA ASN A 27 9.29 -4.08 4.74
C ASN A 27 10.42 -4.80 3.98
N ASP A 28 10.12 -5.88 3.25
CA ASP A 28 11.11 -6.59 2.42
C ASP A 28 11.74 -5.64 1.38
N LEU A 29 10.90 -4.85 0.69
CA LEU A 29 11.34 -3.80 -0.24
C LEU A 29 12.22 -2.75 0.44
N MET A 30 11.79 -2.26 1.60
CA MET A 30 12.51 -1.22 2.33
C MET A 30 13.87 -1.71 2.80
N ASN A 31 13.98 -2.98 3.21
CA ASN A 31 15.25 -3.58 3.60
C ASN A 31 16.25 -3.63 2.43
N VAL A 32 15.80 -3.99 1.23
CA VAL A 32 16.66 -3.98 0.03
C VAL A 32 17.02 -2.54 -0.35
N ASN A 33 16.06 -1.62 -0.27
CA ASN A 33 16.29 -0.21 -0.56
C ASN A 33 17.33 0.41 0.37
N ASN A 34 17.29 0.10 1.67
CA ASN A 34 18.29 0.61 2.62
C ASN A 34 19.70 0.15 2.26
N LYS A 35 19.89 -1.11 1.86
CA LYS A 35 21.19 -1.61 1.38
C LYS A 35 21.65 -0.90 0.10
N ILE A 36 20.73 -0.58 -0.81
CA ILE A 36 21.02 0.21 -2.01
C ILE A 36 21.52 1.59 -1.62
N VAL A 37 20.83 2.26 -0.70
CA VAL A 37 21.20 3.60 -0.20
C VAL A 37 22.58 3.59 0.44
N GLU A 38 22.90 2.60 1.28
CA GLU A 38 24.24 2.47 1.90
C GLU A 38 25.36 2.41 0.84
N ILE A 39 25.15 1.67 -0.25
CA ILE A 39 26.12 1.59 -1.35
C ILE A 39 26.21 2.92 -2.11
N GLU A 40 25.08 3.56 -2.39
CA GLU A 40 25.05 4.85 -3.09
C GLU A 40 25.75 5.95 -2.27
N GLU A 41 25.54 5.98 -0.95
CA GLU A 41 26.24 6.88 -0.02
C GLU A 41 27.75 6.62 0.00
N PHE A 42 28.17 5.36 0.00
CA PHE A 42 29.59 5.00 -0.10
C PHE A 42 30.22 5.52 -1.42
N LEU A 43 29.54 5.30 -2.55
CA LEU A 43 30.00 5.75 -3.86
C LEU A 43 30.10 7.28 -3.95
N GLU A 44 29.14 8.00 -3.36
CA GLU A 44 29.19 9.47 -3.27
C GLU A 44 30.33 9.93 -2.34
N GLY A 45 30.57 9.20 -1.26
CA GLY A 45 31.68 9.44 -0.32
C GLY A 45 33.05 9.36 -0.98
N ILE A 46 33.25 8.45 -1.94
CA ILE A 46 34.50 8.35 -2.72
C ILE A 46 34.79 9.67 -3.46
N ILE A 47 33.79 10.23 -4.13
CA ILE A 47 33.93 11.47 -4.91
C ILE A 47 34.37 12.63 -4.01
N LYS A 48 33.76 12.73 -2.81
CA LYS A 48 34.12 13.74 -1.81
C LYS A 48 35.52 13.51 -1.23
N GLY A 49 35.94 12.25 -1.07
CA GLY A 49 37.26 11.87 -0.57
C GLY A 49 38.38 12.18 -1.56
N LEU A 50 38.15 11.99 -2.86
CA LEU A 50 39.10 12.29 -3.93
C LEU A 50 39.53 13.77 -3.93
N CYS A 51 38.61 14.70 -3.66
CA CYS A 51 38.90 16.13 -3.56
C CYS A 51 39.91 16.47 -2.43
N LYS A 52 39.99 15.65 -1.39
CA LYS A 52 40.87 15.87 -0.22
C LYS A 52 42.28 15.30 -0.40
N LEU A 53 42.53 14.49 -1.44
CA LEU A 53 43.82 13.83 -1.70
C LEU A 53 44.80 14.66 -2.54
N ASN A 54 44.51 15.94 -2.77
CA ASN A 54 45.39 16.81 -3.55
C ASN A 54 46.70 17.16 -2.84
N SER A 55 46.77 17.04 -1.51
CA SER A 55 47.96 17.33 -0.69
C SER A 55 48.67 16.08 -0.14
N ALA A 56 48.26 14.88 -0.54
CA ALA A 56 48.82 13.62 -0.03
C ALA A 56 50.07 13.19 -0.83
N ASP A 57 50.94 12.41 -0.17
CA ASP A 57 52.09 11.76 -0.82
C ASP A 57 51.65 10.89 -2.01
N LEU A 58 52.44 10.91 -3.08
CA LEU A 58 52.11 10.31 -4.37
C LEU A 58 51.95 8.78 -4.28
N PHE A 59 52.75 8.12 -3.44
CA PHE A 59 52.70 6.67 -3.24
C PHE A 59 51.46 6.26 -2.43
N LEU A 60 51.16 7.00 -1.35
CA LEU A 60 49.95 6.79 -0.55
C LEU A 60 48.68 7.05 -1.36
N LYS A 61 48.71 8.06 -2.22
CA LYS A 61 47.62 8.38 -3.14
C LYS A 61 47.38 7.26 -4.15
N GLY A 62 48.44 6.68 -4.73
CA GLY A 62 48.33 5.54 -5.64
C GLY A 62 47.67 4.32 -4.99
N ASN A 63 48.18 3.87 -3.85
CA ASN A 63 47.64 2.72 -3.13
C ASN A 63 46.17 2.90 -2.71
N TYR A 64 45.80 4.11 -2.29
CA TYR A 64 44.41 4.42 -1.95
C TYR A 64 43.49 4.37 -3.18
N LEU A 65 43.93 4.92 -4.32
CA LEU A 65 43.17 4.91 -5.56
C LEU A 65 42.96 3.48 -6.08
N ASP A 66 43.97 2.62 -6.01
CA ASP A 66 43.87 1.22 -6.41
C ASP A 66 42.87 0.46 -5.52
N TYR A 67 42.96 0.65 -4.20
CA TYR A 67 42.02 0.07 -3.24
C TYR A 67 40.59 0.52 -3.50
N ILE A 68 40.37 1.82 -3.66
CA ILE A 68 39.05 2.39 -3.91
C ILE A 68 38.48 1.91 -5.25
N SER A 69 39.30 1.84 -6.30
CA SER A 69 38.87 1.37 -7.62
C SER A 69 38.39 -0.08 -7.57
N LEU A 70 39.12 -0.94 -6.86
CA LEU A 70 38.73 -2.33 -6.65
C LEU A 70 37.44 -2.43 -5.85
N LYS A 71 37.33 -1.68 -4.74
CA LYS A 71 36.14 -1.66 -3.90
C LYS A 71 34.91 -1.13 -4.63
N GLN A 72 35.06 -0.07 -5.41
CA GLN A 72 34.00 0.52 -6.22
C GLN A 72 33.45 -0.51 -7.22
N LYS A 73 34.32 -1.29 -7.87
CA LYS A 73 33.90 -2.34 -8.80
C LYS A 73 33.08 -3.44 -8.10
N GLU A 74 33.48 -3.83 -6.89
CA GLU A 74 32.72 -4.79 -6.08
C GLU A 74 31.33 -4.26 -5.70
N GLU A 75 31.26 -3.02 -5.21
CA GLU A 75 30.00 -2.41 -4.76
C GLU A 75 29.03 -2.15 -5.92
N ILE A 76 29.51 -1.75 -7.11
CA ILE A 76 28.68 -1.61 -8.31
C ILE A 76 28.04 -2.96 -8.69
N LYS A 77 28.81 -4.06 -8.62
CA LYS A 77 28.27 -5.39 -8.91
C LYS A 77 27.18 -5.79 -7.91
N LYS A 78 27.39 -5.54 -6.62
CA LYS A 78 26.36 -5.76 -5.59
C LYS A 78 25.13 -4.90 -5.81
N LEU A 79 25.30 -3.64 -6.22
CA LEU A 79 24.22 -2.72 -6.52
C LEU A 79 23.33 -3.24 -7.65
N GLU A 80 23.92 -3.79 -8.72
CA GLU A 80 23.15 -4.43 -9.80
C GLU A 80 22.33 -5.62 -9.30
N GLU A 81 22.90 -6.46 -8.45
CA GLU A 81 22.21 -7.61 -7.85
C GLU A 81 21.04 -7.15 -6.95
N LEU A 82 21.27 -6.15 -6.09
CA LEU A 82 20.25 -5.57 -5.22
C LEU A 82 19.13 -4.89 -6.02
N LYS A 83 19.43 -4.19 -7.12
CA LYS A 83 18.40 -3.60 -8.01
C LYS A 83 17.51 -4.67 -8.65
N ARG A 84 18.10 -5.81 -9.04
CA ARG A 84 17.31 -6.96 -9.55
C ARG A 84 16.45 -7.57 -8.45
N GLU A 85 16.97 -7.70 -7.24
CA GLU A 85 16.24 -8.20 -6.07
C GLU A 85 15.08 -7.26 -5.70
N TYR A 86 15.33 -5.95 -5.69
CA TYR A 86 14.33 -4.92 -5.45
C TYR A 86 13.16 -5.05 -6.42
N ASN A 87 13.44 -5.17 -7.73
CA ASN A 87 12.39 -5.33 -8.75
C ASN A 87 11.51 -6.57 -8.49
N LYS A 88 12.11 -7.70 -8.06
CA LYS A 88 11.34 -8.90 -7.70
C LYS A 88 10.40 -8.65 -6.53
N TYR A 89 10.88 -8.00 -5.47
CA TYR A 89 10.03 -7.64 -4.33
C TYR A 89 8.98 -6.60 -4.68
N TYR A 90 9.28 -5.71 -5.63
CA TYR A 90 8.37 -4.68 -6.10
C TYR A 90 7.16 -5.29 -6.82
N ASP A 91 7.38 -6.27 -7.68
CA ASP A 91 6.31 -7.01 -8.34
C ASP A 91 5.40 -7.74 -7.33
N ILE A 92 6.00 -8.36 -6.30
CA ILE A 92 5.26 -9.03 -5.22
C ILE A 92 4.41 -8.02 -4.43
N TYR A 93 5.00 -6.87 -4.08
CA TYR A 93 4.30 -5.79 -3.38
C TYR A 93 3.12 -5.27 -4.21
N LEU A 94 3.31 -4.99 -5.49
CA LEU A 94 2.26 -4.50 -6.38
C LEU A 94 1.09 -5.47 -6.46
N LYS A 95 1.37 -6.78 -6.56
CA LYS A 95 0.32 -7.81 -6.56
C LYS A 95 -0.48 -7.79 -5.26
N LYS A 96 0.19 -7.75 -4.11
CA LYS A 96 -0.46 -7.70 -2.79
C LYS A 96 -1.26 -6.41 -2.59
N TYR A 97 -0.73 -5.27 -3.04
CA TYR A 97 -1.41 -3.97 -3.03
C TYR A 97 -2.71 -4.02 -3.86
N ALA A 98 -2.64 -4.55 -5.08
CA ALA A 98 -3.82 -4.68 -5.94
C ALA A 98 -4.88 -5.59 -5.31
N GLU A 99 -4.47 -6.70 -4.68
CA GLU A 99 -5.37 -7.58 -3.94
C GLU A 99 -6.05 -6.88 -2.75
N GLU A 100 -5.31 -6.10 -1.97
CA GLU A 100 -5.87 -5.28 -0.89
C GLU A 100 -6.92 -4.29 -1.43
N LYS A 101 -6.59 -3.56 -2.50
CA LYS A 101 -7.49 -2.57 -3.11
C LYS A 101 -8.77 -3.18 -3.65
N LYS A 102 -8.72 -4.38 -4.23
CA LYS A 102 -9.93 -5.08 -4.68
C LYS A 102 -10.91 -5.30 -3.53
N VAL A 103 -10.43 -5.68 -2.34
CA VAL A 103 -11.30 -5.91 -1.17
C VAL A 103 -11.85 -4.60 -0.61
N ASP A 104 -11.02 -3.56 -0.55
CA ASP A 104 -11.46 -2.21 -0.15
C ASP A 104 -12.62 -1.70 -1.04
N ILE A 105 -12.50 -1.86 -2.36
CA ILE A 105 -13.56 -1.48 -3.33
C ILE A 105 -14.83 -2.31 -3.10
N LEU A 106 -14.72 -3.61 -2.81
CA LEU A 106 -15.87 -4.46 -2.52
C LEU A 106 -16.59 -4.02 -1.24
N ILE A 107 -15.85 -3.67 -0.18
CA ILE A 107 -16.43 -3.15 1.07
C ILE A 107 -17.16 -1.84 0.82
N LYS A 108 -16.56 -0.91 0.07
CA LYS A 108 -17.18 0.37 -0.30
C LYS A 108 -18.47 0.17 -1.08
N THR A 109 -18.44 -0.69 -2.10
CA THR A 109 -19.62 -1.02 -2.90
C THR A 109 -20.72 -1.65 -2.04
N LEU A 110 -20.37 -2.58 -1.15
CA LEU A 110 -21.31 -3.23 -0.25
C LEU A 110 -21.95 -2.24 0.74
N ASN A 111 -21.16 -1.31 1.29
CA ASN A 111 -21.67 -0.25 2.15
C ASN A 111 -22.71 0.62 1.42
N ASN A 112 -22.41 1.04 0.20
CA ASN A 112 -23.34 1.83 -0.61
C ASN A 112 -24.65 1.07 -0.85
N THR A 113 -24.58 -0.23 -1.13
CA THR A 113 -25.76 -1.08 -1.29
C THR A 113 -26.58 -1.20 -0.01
N ILE A 114 -25.93 -1.37 1.14
CA ILE A 114 -26.61 -1.42 2.45
C ILE A 114 -27.34 -0.11 2.74
N ILE A 115 -26.68 1.04 2.50
CA ILE A 115 -27.26 2.37 2.71
C ILE A 115 -28.47 2.59 1.80
N LYS A 116 -28.36 2.30 0.50
CA LYS A 116 -29.48 2.39 -0.45
C LYS A 116 -30.66 1.52 -0.03
N GLY A 117 -30.38 0.31 0.46
CA GLY A 117 -31.41 -0.59 0.98
C GLY A 117 -32.16 -0.02 2.19
N LYS A 118 -31.46 0.60 3.13
CA LYS A 118 -32.05 1.25 4.31
C LYS A 118 -32.95 2.44 3.93
N ILE A 119 -32.44 3.33 3.06
CA ILE A 119 -33.20 4.48 2.57
C ILE A 119 -34.50 4.01 1.91
N ARG A 120 -34.42 2.97 1.05
CA ARG A 120 -35.61 2.41 0.39
C ARG A 120 -36.61 1.83 1.38
N SER A 121 -36.18 1.11 2.41
CA SER A 121 -37.10 0.58 3.42
C SER A 121 -37.77 1.68 4.25
N GLU A 122 -37.04 2.74 4.60
CA GLU A 122 -37.60 3.87 5.36
C GLU A 122 -38.65 4.63 4.53
N ILE A 123 -38.39 4.85 3.24
CA ILE A 123 -39.36 5.46 2.32
C ILE A 123 -40.64 4.62 2.25
N LEU A 124 -40.53 3.30 2.06
CA LEU A 124 -41.70 2.41 1.99
C LEU A 124 -42.53 2.45 3.28
N SER A 125 -41.89 2.45 4.45
CA SER A 125 -42.60 2.55 5.73
C SER A 125 -43.29 3.91 5.91
N LEU A 126 -42.69 5.00 5.42
CA LEU A 126 -43.32 6.32 5.42
C LEU A 126 -44.54 6.36 4.49
N ASP A 127 -44.43 5.79 3.29
CA ASP A 127 -45.53 5.70 2.34
C ASP A 127 -46.70 4.88 2.91
N GLU A 128 -46.41 3.72 3.52
CA GLU A 128 -47.41 2.90 4.21
C GLU A 128 -48.11 3.69 5.34
N TYR A 129 -47.34 4.43 6.14
CA TYR A 129 -47.90 5.24 7.22
C TYR A 129 -48.80 6.37 6.71
N VAL A 130 -48.37 7.07 5.65
CA VAL A 130 -49.16 8.13 5.01
C VAL A 130 -50.46 7.55 4.44
N ASN A 131 -50.37 6.43 3.72
CA ASN A 131 -51.53 5.75 3.16
C ASN A 131 -52.51 5.30 4.26
N TYR A 132 -52.01 4.72 5.35
CA TYR A 132 -52.84 4.37 6.51
C TYR A 132 -53.58 5.59 7.08
N LYS A 133 -52.91 6.74 7.22
CA LYS A 133 -53.53 7.98 7.70
C LYS A 133 -54.61 8.49 6.76
N ILE A 134 -54.39 8.43 5.44
CA ILE A 134 -55.36 8.85 4.43
C ILE A 134 -56.59 7.94 4.50
N CYS A 135 -56.41 6.62 4.46
CA CYS A 135 -57.50 5.65 4.54
C CYS A 135 -58.33 5.80 5.83
N LYS A 136 -57.66 6.02 6.97
CA LYS A 136 -58.35 6.25 8.25
C LYS A 136 -59.19 7.53 8.27
N LYS A 137 -58.77 8.59 7.58
CA LYS A 137 -59.57 9.82 7.45
C LYS A 137 -60.77 9.61 6.53
N LEU A 138 -60.60 8.90 5.42
CA LEU A 138 -61.69 8.60 4.49
C LEU A 138 -62.77 7.72 5.14
N GLY A 139 -62.38 6.70 5.91
CA GLY A 139 -63.34 5.84 6.62
C GLY A 139 -64.17 6.56 7.69
N LYS A 140 -63.65 7.65 8.27
CA LYS A 140 -64.38 8.49 9.24
C LYS A 140 -65.34 9.50 8.62
N ASN A 141 -65.19 9.81 7.34
CA ASN A 141 -66.04 10.78 6.64
C ASN A 141 -67.27 10.14 5.98
N ASN A 142 -67.42 8.81 6.09
CA ASN A 142 -68.51 8.03 5.51
C ASN A 142 -69.46 7.42 6.57
N GLU A 143 -69.34 7.84 7.84
CA GLU A 143 -70.34 7.65 8.92
C GLU A 143 -71.09 8.96 9.14
#